data_AF-A0A081CAZ1-F1
#
_entry.id   AF-A0A081CAZ1-F1
#
_cell.length_a   1.000
_cell.length_b   1.000
_cell.length_c   1.000
_cell.angle_alpha   90.00
_cell.angle_beta   90.00
_cell.angle_gamma   90.00
#
_symmetry.space_group_name_H-M   'P 1'
#
loop_
_entity.id
_entity.type
_entity.pdbx_description
1 polymer ?
#
loop_
_entity_poly.entity_id
_entity_poly.type
_entity_poly.pdbx_seq_one_letter_code
_entity_poly.pdbx_strand_id
1 'polypeptide(L)'
;MKERRLTPWSLLKEPKFVSAMMALAYSLFALTGLIIIFAPPDEVVSRTWVLVGYLVGSFFIIGGLLGALSLHGGEWWIERAGLMFEVGAMLGYVFTFWSLNGNSTTEVYVRTSLSFVVISLLAMRFYKIRGLTLDPTK
;
A
#
# COMPACT_ATOMS: atom_id res chain seq x y z
N MET A 1 22.73 -1.48 -37.29
CA MET A 1 22.37 -1.81 -35.89
C MET A 1 20.85 -1.90 -35.81
N LYS A 2 20.28 -3.05 -35.44
CA LYS A 2 18.82 -3.18 -35.25
C LYS A 2 18.47 -2.54 -33.92
N GLU A 3 17.64 -1.50 -33.92
CA GLU A 3 17.04 -0.94 -32.71
C GLU A 3 16.24 -2.04 -32.01
N ARG A 4 16.79 -2.57 -30.91
CA ARG A 4 16.08 -3.50 -30.04
C ARG A 4 15.04 -2.67 -29.30
N ARG A 5 13.77 -2.76 -29.71
CA ARG A 5 12.66 -2.12 -28.97
C ARG A 5 12.70 -2.67 -27.53
N LEU A 6 13.19 -1.86 -26.60
CA LEU A 6 13.12 -2.17 -25.17
C LEU A 6 11.64 -2.17 -24.81
N THR A 7 11.09 -3.36 -24.58
CA THR A 7 9.75 -3.45 -24.00
C THR A 7 9.83 -2.97 -22.55
N PRO A 8 8.81 -2.29 -21.99
CA PRO A 8 8.82 -1.86 -20.58
C PRO A 8 9.21 -3.01 -19.62
N TRP A 9 8.79 -4.22 -19.97
CA TRP A 9 9.10 -5.48 -19.30
C TRP A 9 10.57 -5.90 -19.27
N SER A 10 11.39 -5.38 -20.19
CA SER A 10 12.83 -5.66 -20.24
C SER A 10 13.66 -4.79 -19.30
N LEU A 11 13.04 -3.76 -18.70
CA LEU A 11 13.69 -2.83 -17.75
C LEU A 11 13.55 -3.29 -16.29
N LEU A 12 12.66 -4.26 -16.03
CA LEU A 12 12.44 -4.83 -14.70
C LEU A 12 13.58 -5.78 -14.33
N LYS A 13 14.38 -5.40 -13.33
CA LYS A 13 15.43 -6.27 -12.75
C LYS A 13 14.87 -7.38 -11.86
N GLU A 14 13.62 -7.26 -11.41
CA GLU A 14 12.99 -8.22 -10.51
C GLU A 14 12.37 -9.41 -11.27
N PRO A 15 12.27 -10.60 -10.65
CA PRO A 15 11.53 -11.72 -11.23
C PRO A 15 10.09 -11.30 -11.51
N LYS A 16 9.60 -11.55 -12.73
CA LYS A 16 8.27 -11.11 -13.20
C LYS A 16 7.14 -11.49 -12.26
N PHE A 17 7.24 -12.67 -11.63
CA PHE A 17 6.27 -13.14 -10.66
C PHE A 17 6.15 -12.21 -9.45
N VAL A 18 7.28 -11.71 -8.92
CA VAL A 18 7.29 -10.79 -7.77
C VAL A 18 6.62 -9.47 -8.14
N SER A 19 6.96 -8.91 -9.30
CA SER A 19 6.34 -7.67 -9.78
C SER A 19 4.83 -7.83 -10.00
N ALA A 20 4.37 -8.97 -10.53
CA ALA A 20 2.94 -9.25 -10.68
C ALA A 20 2.22 -9.35 -9.33
N MET A 21 2.82 -10.03 -8.34
CA MET A 21 2.25 -10.12 -6.98
C MET A 21 2.19 -8.76 -6.29
N MET A 22 3.21 -7.91 -6.47
CA MET A 22 3.20 -6.54 -5.94
C MET A 22 2.13 -5.68 -6.62
N ALA A 23 1.99 -5.76 -7.96
CA ALA A 23 0.94 -5.05 -8.69
C ALA A 23 -0.45 -5.45 -8.19
N LEU A 24 -0.66 -6.75 -7.94
CA LEU A 24 -1.89 -7.25 -7.35
C LEU A 24 -2.10 -6.69 -5.94
N ALA A 25 -1.10 -6.73 -5.08
CA ALA A 25 -1.19 -6.21 -3.71
C ALA A 25 -1.56 -4.71 -3.70
N TYR A 26 -0.91 -3.90 -4.51
CA TYR A 26 -1.23 -2.48 -4.66
C TYR A 26 -2.64 -2.23 -5.19
N SER A 27 -3.09 -3.04 -6.15
CA SER A 27 -4.46 -2.97 -6.66
C SER A 27 -5.49 -3.32 -5.58
N LEU A 28 -5.18 -4.29 -4.71
CA LEU A 28 -6.03 -4.67 -3.58
C LEU A 28 -6.08 -3.58 -2.50
N PHE A 29 -4.97 -2.88 -2.24
CA PHE A 29 -5.00 -1.71 -1.37
C PHE A 29 -5.86 -0.60 -1.94
N ALA A 30 -5.72 -0.26 -3.22
CA ALA A 30 -6.56 0.74 -3.86
C ALA A 30 -8.05 0.35 -3.80
N LEU A 31 -8.38 -0.92 -4.06
CA LEU A 31 -9.73 -1.44 -3.92
C LEU A 31 -10.24 -1.35 -2.47
N THR A 32 -9.40 -1.65 -1.49
CA THR A 32 -9.74 -1.52 -0.06
C THR A 32 -10.09 -0.09 0.28
N GLY A 33 -9.32 0.88 -0.20
CA GLY A 33 -9.62 2.29 -0.01
C GLY A 33 -10.94 2.73 -0.67
N LEU A 34 -11.25 2.23 -1.86
CA LEU A 34 -12.55 2.45 -2.50
C LEU A 34 -13.70 1.89 -1.66
N ILE A 35 -13.55 0.68 -1.12
CA ILE A 35 -14.55 0.07 -0.23
C ILE A 35 -14.75 0.95 1.02
N ILE A 36 -13.67 1.42 1.66
CA ILE A 36 -13.77 2.28 2.85
C ILE A 36 -14.55 3.58 2.55
N ILE A 37 -14.35 4.18 1.37
CA ILE A 37 -15.01 5.44 1.01
C ILE A 37 -16.49 5.23 0.62
N PHE A 38 -16.77 4.21 -0.19
CA PHE A 38 -18.12 4.01 -0.76
C PHE A 38 -19.02 3.11 0.08
N ALA A 39 -18.44 2.26 0.91
CA ALA A 39 -19.13 1.36 1.82
C ALA A 39 -18.39 1.35 3.18
N PRO A 40 -18.36 2.49 3.89
CA PRO A 40 -17.65 2.59 5.15
C PRO A 40 -18.20 1.56 6.16
N PRO A 41 -17.34 0.87 6.90
CA PRO A 41 -17.79 -0.04 7.96
C PRO A 41 -18.64 0.72 8.99
N ASP A 42 -19.65 0.05 9.58
CA ASP A 42 -20.53 0.66 10.60
C ASP A 42 -19.76 1.29 11.76
N GLU A 43 -18.60 0.70 12.09
CA GLU A 43 -17.62 1.19 13.06
C GLU A 43 -17.21 2.66 12.79
N VAL A 44 -17.06 3.04 11.52
CA VAL A 44 -16.57 4.34 11.05
C VAL A 44 -17.69 5.38 10.93
N VAL A 45 -18.97 4.98 10.97
CA VAL A 45 -20.14 5.83 10.71
C VAL A 45 -20.42 6.86 11.83
N SER A 46 -19.78 6.72 12.99
CA SER A 46 -19.88 7.73 14.05
C SER A 46 -19.20 9.04 13.63
N ARG A 47 -19.88 10.18 13.85
CA ARG A 47 -19.53 11.51 13.30
C ARG A 47 -18.07 11.94 13.52
N THR A 48 -17.43 11.44 14.58
CA THR A 48 -16.03 11.71 14.94
C THR A 48 -15.03 10.99 14.04
N TRP A 49 -15.36 9.79 13.55
CA TRP A 49 -14.41 8.89 12.86
C TRP A 49 -14.58 8.86 11.34
N VAL A 50 -15.68 9.42 10.82
CA VAL A 50 -15.93 9.54 9.37
C VAL A 50 -14.77 10.24 8.64
N LEU A 51 -14.24 11.33 9.18
CA LEU A 51 -13.13 12.06 8.55
C LEU A 51 -11.86 11.21 8.51
N VAL A 52 -11.56 10.48 9.59
CA VAL A 52 -10.41 9.56 9.65
C VAL A 52 -10.58 8.42 8.66
N GLY A 53 -11.79 7.87 8.54
CA GLY A 53 -12.14 6.86 7.55
C GLY A 53 -11.87 7.32 6.11
N TYR A 54 -12.30 8.53 5.74
CA TYR A 54 -12.02 9.09 4.42
C TYR A 54 -10.54 9.34 4.17
N LEU A 55 -9.79 9.81 5.18
CA LEU A 55 -8.34 9.99 5.06
C LEU A 55 -7.64 8.64 4.85
N VAL A 56 -7.97 7.63 5.65
CA VAL A 56 -7.42 6.27 5.53
C VAL A 56 -7.76 5.67 4.17
N GLY A 57 -9.02 5.75 3.74
CA GLY A 57 -9.45 5.27 2.43
C GLY A 57 -8.73 5.97 1.28
N SER A 58 -8.56 7.30 1.38
CA SER A 58 -7.83 8.08 0.38
C SER A 58 -6.34 7.68 0.32
N PHE A 59 -5.72 7.42 1.47
CA PHE A 59 -4.32 6.99 1.52
C PHE A 59 -4.14 5.60 0.90
N PHE A 60 -5.05 4.66 1.14
CA PHE A 60 -5.06 3.36 0.45
C PHE A 60 -5.21 3.49 -1.07
N ILE A 61 -6.09 4.38 -1.54
CA ILE A 61 -6.27 4.62 -2.99
C ILE A 61 -5.00 5.21 -3.59
N ILE A 62 -4.49 6.30 -3.02
CA ILE A 62 -3.31 7.00 -3.54
C ILE A 62 -2.08 6.07 -3.46
N GLY A 63 -1.88 5.40 -2.32
CA GLY A 63 -0.81 4.44 -2.13
C GLY A 63 -0.82 3.31 -3.16
N GLY A 64 -1.98 2.70 -3.36
CA GLY A 64 -2.14 1.56 -4.25
C GLY A 64 -2.00 1.94 -5.72
N LEU A 65 -2.54 3.10 -6.12
CA LEU A 65 -2.35 3.61 -7.48
C LEU A 65 -0.88 3.95 -7.75
N LEU A 66 -0.21 4.67 -6.84
CA LEU A 66 1.21 5.02 -7.00
C LEU A 66 2.09 3.77 -7.06
N GLY A 67 1.85 2.79 -6.18
CA GLY A 67 2.59 1.52 -6.19
C GLY A 67 2.35 0.68 -7.45
N ALA A 68 1.12 0.62 -7.96
CA ALA A 68 0.83 -0.12 -9.20
C ALA A 68 1.46 0.55 -10.43
N LEU A 69 1.44 1.89 -10.49
CA LEU A 69 2.01 2.66 -11.58
C LEU A 69 3.55 2.62 -11.58
N SER A 70 4.19 2.65 -10.41
CA SER A 70 5.66 2.63 -10.30
C SER A 70 6.29 1.36 -10.89
N LEU A 71 5.57 0.24 -10.86
CA LEU A 71 6.03 -1.04 -11.39
C LEU A 71 6.22 -1.05 -12.92
N HIS A 72 5.54 -0.18 -13.67
CA HIS A 72 5.66 -0.14 -15.14
C HIS A 72 6.94 0.57 -15.62
N GLY A 73 7.55 1.41 -14.77
CA GLY A 73 8.76 2.17 -15.10
C GLY A 73 9.98 1.87 -14.22
N GLY A 74 9.81 1.11 -13.13
CA GLY A 74 10.89 0.94 -12.13
C GLY A 74 11.21 2.24 -11.38
N GLU A 75 10.24 3.16 -11.32
CA GLU A 75 10.34 4.47 -10.68
C GLU A 75 10.31 4.31 -9.15
N TRP A 76 11.46 4.04 -8.56
CA TRP A 76 11.60 3.69 -7.14
C TRP A 76 11.05 4.78 -6.19
N TRP A 77 11.14 6.05 -6.57
CA TRP A 77 10.69 7.17 -5.72
C TRP A 77 9.17 7.24 -5.65
N ILE A 78 8.47 6.93 -6.75
CA ILE A 78 7.01 6.83 -6.82
C ILE A 78 6.54 5.66 -5.94
N GLU A 79 7.21 4.51 -6.05
CA GLU A 79 6.88 3.34 -5.23
C GLU A 79 7.05 3.64 -3.74
N ARG A 80 8.09 4.39 -3.36
CA ARG A 80 8.32 4.79 -1.95
C ARG A 80 7.26 5.75 -1.43
N ALA A 81 6.83 6.70 -2.24
CA ALA A 81 5.72 7.58 -1.88
C ALA A 81 4.44 6.75 -1.69
N GLY A 82 4.15 5.83 -2.61
CA GLY A 82 3.03 4.90 -2.49
C GLY A 82 3.08 4.09 -1.20
N LEU A 83 4.21 3.45 -0.90
CA LEU A 83 4.42 2.69 0.34
C LEU A 83 4.25 3.53 1.62
N MET A 84 4.64 4.81 1.61
CA MET A 84 4.42 5.71 2.76
C MET A 84 2.94 5.97 2.99
N PHE A 85 2.17 6.18 1.93
CA PHE A 85 0.71 6.31 2.03
C PHE A 85 0.08 5.01 2.56
N GLU A 86 0.50 3.84 2.07
CA GLU A 86 -0.01 2.54 2.53
C GLU A 86 0.28 2.29 4.02
N VAL A 87 1.50 2.59 4.48
CA VAL A 87 1.86 2.46 5.89
C VAL A 87 1.03 3.43 6.73
N GLY A 88 0.86 4.68 6.27
CA GLY A 88 0.01 5.67 6.94
C GLY A 88 -1.45 5.21 7.04
N ALA A 89 -2.00 4.64 5.95
CA ALA A 89 -3.35 4.10 5.92
C ALA A 89 -3.52 2.93 6.91
N MET A 90 -2.57 1.99 6.94
CA MET A 90 -2.58 0.86 7.87
C MET A 90 -2.48 1.30 9.33
N LEU A 91 -1.64 2.30 9.64
CA LEU A 91 -1.55 2.86 10.99
C LEU A 91 -2.86 3.56 11.39
N GLY A 92 -3.46 4.33 10.49
CA GLY A 92 -4.75 4.97 10.72
C GLY A 92 -5.90 3.97 10.90
N TYR A 93 -5.88 2.86 10.15
CA TYR A 93 -6.82 1.75 10.31
C TYR A 93 -6.71 1.11 11.70
N VAL A 94 -5.48 0.75 12.12
CA VAL A 94 -5.23 0.19 13.46
C VAL A 94 -5.66 1.17 14.56
N PHE A 95 -5.31 2.44 14.43
CA PHE A 95 -5.68 3.48 15.40
C PHE A 95 -7.20 3.62 15.54
N THR A 96 -7.92 3.66 14.42
CA THR A 96 -9.39 3.76 14.40
C THR A 96 -10.01 2.53 15.06
N PHE A 97 -9.51 1.34 14.74
CA PHE A 97 -10.02 0.09 15.28
C PHE A 97 -9.82 -0.02 16.81
N TRP A 98 -8.62 0.33 17.30
CA TRP A 98 -8.34 0.38 18.75
C TRP A 98 -9.23 1.37 19.49
N SER A 99 -9.51 2.52 18.89
CA SER A 99 -10.31 3.57 19.51
C SER A 99 -11.79 3.21 19.62
N LEU A 100 -12.30 2.36 18.72
CA LEU A 100 -13.70 1.97 18.66
C LEU A 100 -14.01 0.66 19.39
N ASN A 101 -13.08 -0.31 19.36
CA ASN A 101 -13.32 -1.69 19.79
C ASN A 101 -12.53 -2.12 21.03
N GLY A 102 -12.07 -1.18 21.85
CA GLY A 102 -11.20 -1.44 23.01
C GLY A 102 -11.71 -2.47 24.04
N ASN A 103 -12.97 -2.92 23.96
CA ASN A 103 -13.55 -3.92 24.85
C ASN A 103 -13.51 -5.37 24.31
N SER A 104 -13.29 -5.59 23.00
CA SER A 104 -13.16 -6.92 22.39
C SER A 104 -11.68 -7.29 22.24
N THR A 105 -11.11 -7.95 23.25
CA THR A 105 -9.66 -8.15 23.34
C THR A 105 -9.11 -9.02 22.21
N THR A 106 -9.69 -10.20 21.95
CA THR A 106 -9.11 -11.15 20.98
C THR A 106 -9.10 -10.62 19.54
N GLU A 107 -10.21 -10.01 19.10
CA GLU A 107 -10.33 -9.52 17.73
C GLU A 107 -9.38 -8.35 17.44
N VAL A 108 -9.24 -7.43 18.41
CA VAL A 108 -8.28 -6.31 18.35
C VAL A 108 -6.86 -6.82 18.23
N TYR A 109 -6.44 -7.81 19.03
CA TYR A 109 -5.09 -8.35 18.93
C TYR A 109 -4.83 -9.04 17.59
N VAL A 110 -5.78 -9.85 17.09
CA VAL A 110 -5.62 -10.55 15.81
C VAL A 110 -5.52 -9.54 14.66
N ARG A 111 -6.48 -8.63 14.51
CA ARG A 111 -6.47 -7.64 13.41
C ARG A 111 -5.23 -6.74 13.48
N THR A 112 -4.84 -6.30 14.68
CA THR A 112 -3.64 -5.49 14.88
C THR A 112 -2.38 -6.25 14.48
N SER A 113 -2.23 -7.50 14.92
CA SER A 113 -1.06 -8.32 14.58
C SER A 113 -0.93 -8.54 13.07
N LEU A 114 -2.05 -8.83 12.37
CA LEU A 114 -2.07 -8.96 10.91
C LEU A 114 -1.69 -7.65 10.21
N SER A 115 -2.19 -6.51 10.70
CA SER A 115 -1.80 -5.19 10.18
C SER A 115 -0.30 -4.93 10.34
N PHE A 116 0.30 -5.30 11.48
CA PHE A 116 1.74 -5.18 11.68
C PHE A 116 2.58 -6.13 10.81
N VAL A 117 2.07 -7.32 10.49
CA VAL A 117 2.69 -8.20 9.48
C VAL A 117 2.73 -7.48 8.13
N VAL A 118 1.61 -6.91 7.69
CA VAL A 118 1.57 -6.18 6.41
C VAL A 118 2.47 -4.95 6.43
N ILE A 119 2.45 -4.14 7.49
CA ILE A 119 3.36 -2.99 7.64
C ILE A 119 4.82 -3.43 7.55
N SER A 120 5.16 -4.57 8.17
CA SER A 120 6.52 -5.14 8.10
C SER A 120 6.90 -5.57 6.68
N LEU A 121 5.97 -6.17 5.92
CA LEU A 121 6.19 -6.50 4.50
C LEU A 121 6.41 -5.23 3.66
N LEU A 122 5.63 -4.17 3.89
CA LEU A 122 5.76 -2.89 3.21
C LEU A 122 7.10 -2.20 3.56
N ALA A 123 7.51 -2.25 4.83
CA ALA A 123 8.80 -1.74 5.28
C ALA A 123 9.96 -2.50 4.63
N MET A 124 9.91 -3.84 4.59
CA MET A 124 10.91 -4.65 3.88
C MET A 124 10.96 -4.29 2.39
N ARG A 125 9.81 -4.09 1.74
CA ARG A 125 9.76 -3.62 0.35
C ARG A 125 10.45 -2.26 0.21
N PHE A 126 10.14 -1.30 1.11
CA PHE A 126 10.72 0.03 1.12
C PHE A 126 12.27 0.03 1.21
N TYR A 127 12.84 -0.91 1.98
CA TYR A 127 14.29 -1.10 2.01
C TYR A 127 14.83 -1.77 0.76
N LYS A 128 14.15 -2.81 0.25
CA LYS A 128 14.60 -3.61 -0.89
C LYS A 128 14.62 -2.82 -2.20
N ILE A 129 13.68 -1.89 -2.39
CA ILE A 129 13.60 -1.07 -3.61
C ILE A 129 14.69 0.01 -3.69
N ARG A 130 15.52 0.18 -2.65
CA ARG A 130 16.74 1.00 -2.74
C ARG A 130 17.72 0.34 -3.72
N GLY A 131 18.16 1.08 -4.72
CA GLY A 131 19.11 0.62 -5.73
C GLY A 131 18.51 -0.01 -6.99
N LEU A 132 17.21 0.17 -7.25
CA LEU A 132 16.60 -0.13 -8.55
C LEU A 132 17.08 0.85 -9.65
N THR A 133 16.76 0.56 -10.91
CA THR A 133 17.43 1.06 -12.13
C THR A 133 17.48 2.58 -12.31
N LEU A 134 16.72 3.36 -11.53
CA LEU A 134 16.70 4.83 -11.55
C LEU A 134 17.12 5.45 -10.20
N ASP A 135 17.73 4.67 -9.30
CA ASP A 135 18.32 5.20 -8.06
C ASP A 135 19.49 6.14 -8.41
N PRO A 136 19.45 7.43 -8.05
CA PRO A 136 20.50 8.39 -8.40
C PRO A 136 21.88 8.04 -7.81
N THR A 137 21.96 7.03 -6.94
CA THR A 137 23.19 6.53 -6.35
C THR A 137 23.83 5.35 -7.11
N LYS A 138 23.25 4.88 -8.23
CA LYS A 138 23.80 3.79 -9.06
C LYS A 138 23.79 4.08 -10.56
#